data_AF-A0A5E4K492-F1
#
_entry.id   AF-A0A5E4K492-F1
#
_cell.length_a   1.000
_cell.length_b   1.000
_cell.length_c   1.000
_cell.angle_alpha   90.00
_cell.angle_beta   90.00
_cell.angle_gamma   90.00
#
_symmetry.space_group_name_H-M   'P 1'
#
loop_
_entity.id
_entity.type
_entity.pdbx_description
1 polymer ?
#
loop_
_entity_poly.entity_id
_entity_poly.type
_entity_poly.pdbx_seq_one_letter_code
_entity_poly.pdbx_strand_id
1 'polypeptide(L)'
;MKNEQEQQELYFKFSMFERQIREIQQQIEAVEKGIIELNSLNFGLDELVGGKDKEIFAPFGKGIFVKAKLISEELNVDIGNGNFVKKNIPDTKKLIEEQIKKLEGIKKELENNLEELGKELNKIMDEAEN
;
A
#
# COMPACT_ATOMS: atom_id res chain seq x y z
N MET A 1 22.00 27.23 32.30
CA MET A 1 23.09 26.27 32.01
C MET A 1 22.64 24.81 32.07
N LYS A 2 22.55 24.11 33.23
CA LYS A 2 22.08 22.69 33.25
C LYS A 2 20.69 22.47 32.64
N ASN A 3 19.75 23.38 32.91
CA ASN A 3 18.36 23.30 32.43
C ASN A 3 18.18 23.62 30.92
N GLU A 4 19.12 24.35 30.30
CA GLU A 4 19.00 24.75 28.88
C GLU A 4 19.50 23.65 27.93
N GLN A 5 20.54 22.91 28.32
CA GLN A 5 21.03 21.78 27.53
C GLN A 5 20.01 20.63 27.53
N GLU A 6 19.42 20.32 28.68
CA GLU A 6 18.37 19.30 28.80
C GLU A 6 17.13 19.66 27.96
N GLN A 7 16.71 20.92 27.95
CA GLN A 7 15.63 21.41 27.09
C GLN A 7 15.95 21.32 25.59
N GLN A 8 17.19 21.64 25.20
CA GLN A 8 17.62 21.54 23.79
C GLN A 8 17.66 20.08 23.32
N GLU A 9 18.17 19.17 24.14
CA GLU A 9 18.17 17.73 23.85
C GLU A 9 16.76 17.18 23.70
N LEU A 10 15.84 17.61 24.59
CA LEU A 10 14.45 17.23 24.53
C LEU A 10 13.78 17.71 23.23
N TYR A 11 13.98 18.98 22.86
CA TYR A 11 13.46 19.54 21.60
C TYR A 11 13.99 18.79 20.37
N PHE A 12 15.27 18.43 20.39
CA PHE A 12 15.89 17.64 19.33
C PHE A 12 15.24 16.26 19.21
N LYS A 13 15.04 15.55 20.33
CA LYS A 13 14.35 14.25 20.36
C LYS A 13 12.93 14.37 19.80
N PHE A 14 12.13 15.35 20.24
CA PHE A 14 10.79 15.60 19.69
C PHE A 14 10.80 15.77 18.18
N SER A 15 11.70 16.59 17.65
CA SER A 15 11.81 16.82 16.21
C SER A 15 12.13 15.54 15.42
N MET A 16 12.89 14.62 16.02
CA MET A 16 13.22 13.33 15.43
C MET A 16 12.01 12.40 15.42
N PHE A 17 11.30 12.29 16.54
CA PHE A 17 10.07 11.49 16.64
C PHE A 17 8.99 11.99 15.68
N GLU A 18 8.76 13.29 15.62
CA GLU A 18 7.79 13.87 14.68
C GLU A 18 8.10 13.50 13.23
N ARG A 19 9.39 13.50 12.85
CA ARG A 19 9.79 13.11 11.50
C ARG A 19 9.50 11.63 11.26
N GLN A 20 9.84 10.76 12.19
CA GLN A 20 9.57 9.32 12.09
C GLN A 20 8.06 9.02 12.01
N ILE A 21 7.24 9.69 12.83
CA ILE A 21 5.79 9.58 12.80
C ILE A 21 5.25 9.94 11.42
N ARG A 22 5.69 11.08 10.85
CA ARG A 22 5.27 11.50 9.50
C ARG A 22 5.69 10.51 8.42
N GLU A 23 6.90 9.95 8.50
CA GLU A 23 7.39 8.94 7.56
C GLU A 23 6.55 7.66 7.62
N ILE A 24 6.22 7.16 8.82
CA ILE A 24 5.39 5.97 8.99
C ILE A 24 3.96 6.22 8.50
N GLN A 25 3.38 7.39 8.80
CA GLN A 25 2.05 7.75 8.29
C GLN A 25 1.99 7.77 6.76
N GLN A 26 3.02 8.31 6.10
CA GLN A 26 3.12 8.29 4.64
C GLN A 26 3.23 6.86 4.09
N GLN A 27 3.96 5.98 4.77
CA GLN A 27 4.05 4.57 4.39
C GLN A 27 2.70 3.86 4.56
N ILE A 28 1.98 4.10 5.65
CA ILE A 28 0.62 3.56 5.87
C ILE A 28 -0.31 4.01 4.73
N GLU A 29 -0.32 5.29 4.40
CA GLU A 29 -1.17 5.83 3.32
C GLU A 29 -0.83 5.19 1.96
N ALA A 30 0.45 4.98 1.67
CA ALA A 30 0.88 4.31 0.45
C ALA A 30 0.41 2.84 0.39
N VAL A 31 0.49 2.12 1.52
CA VAL A 31 0.01 0.74 1.63
C VAL A 31 -1.51 0.68 1.46
N GLU A 32 -2.26 1.59 2.07
CA GLU A 32 -3.72 1.67 1.92
C GLU A 32 -4.14 1.92 0.48
N LYS A 33 -3.46 2.85 -0.23
CA LYS A 33 -3.69 3.07 -1.66
C LYS A 33 -3.46 1.81 -2.47
N GLY A 34 -2.36 1.10 -2.21
CA GLY A 34 -2.06 -0.18 -2.88
C GLY A 34 -3.14 -1.24 -2.62
N ILE A 35 -3.66 -1.34 -1.39
CA ILE A 35 -4.77 -2.25 -1.05
C ILE A 35 -6.04 -1.88 -1.83
N ILE A 36 -6.38 -0.59 -1.93
CA ILE A 36 -7.56 -0.12 -2.67
C ILE A 36 -7.42 -0.43 -4.17
N GLU A 37 -6.25 -0.19 -4.75
CA GLU A 37 -5.96 -0.49 -6.16
C GLU A 37 -6.09 -1.99 -6.46
N LEU A 38 -5.49 -2.85 -5.61
CA LEU A 38 -5.57 -4.30 -5.76
C LEU A 38 -7.01 -4.82 -5.59
N ASN A 39 -7.78 -4.28 -4.64
CA ASN A 39 -9.19 -4.63 -4.51
C ASN A 39 -9.97 -4.24 -5.77
N SER A 40 -9.77 -3.01 -6.27
CA SER A 40 -10.42 -2.53 -7.49
C SER A 40 -10.08 -3.40 -8.70
N LEU A 41 -8.82 -3.81 -8.83
CA LEU A 41 -8.38 -4.76 -9.84
C LEU A 41 -9.08 -6.12 -9.67
N ASN A 42 -9.12 -6.66 -8.45
CA ASN A 42 -9.75 -7.94 -8.15
C ASN A 42 -11.24 -7.96 -8.54
N PHE A 43 -11.95 -6.87 -8.29
CA PHE A 43 -13.34 -6.69 -8.72
C PHE A 43 -13.45 -6.54 -10.25
N GLY A 44 -12.58 -5.73 -10.87
CA GLY A 44 -12.58 -5.53 -12.33
C GLY A 44 -12.32 -6.81 -13.12
N LEU A 45 -11.58 -7.78 -12.56
CA LEU A 45 -11.37 -9.09 -13.20
C LEU A 45 -12.68 -9.89 -13.39
N ASP A 46 -13.73 -9.64 -12.60
CA ASP A 46 -15.01 -10.32 -12.77
C ASP A 46 -15.71 -9.90 -14.07
N GLU A 47 -15.46 -8.68 -14.57
CA GLU A 47 -16.03 -8.20 -15.83
C GLU A 47 -15.49 -8.95 -17.06
N LEU A 48 -14.33 -9.60 -16.92
CA LEU A 48 -13.70 -10.38 -17.98
C LEU A 48 -14.27 -11.80 -18.10
N VAL A 49 -15.01 -12.28 -17.10
CA VAL A 49 -15.57 -13.64 -17.08
C VAL A 49 -16.64 -13.79 -18.16
N GLY A 50 -16.51 -14.80 -19.02
CA GLY A 50 -17.38 -14.95 -20.19
C GLY A 50 -17.20 -13.81 -21.21
N GLY A 51 -16.07 -13.11 -21.15
CA GLY A 51 -15.73 -11.97 -21.99
C GLY A 51 -15.16 -12.34 -23.35
N LYS A 52 -14.82 -13.62 -23.57
CA LYS A 52 -14.23 -14.07 -24.85
C LYS A 52 -15.10 -13.63 -26.04
N ASP A 53 -14.44 -13.10 -27.06
CA ASP A 53 -15.03 -12.57 -28.29
C ASP A 53 -15.90 -11.32 -28.13
N LYS A 54 -16.02 -10.73 -26.93
CA LYS A 54 -16.69 -9.44 -26.74
C LYS A 54 -15.81 -8.29 -27.21
N GLU A 55 -16.46 -7.26 -27.74
CA GLU A 55 -15.82 -5.98 -28.02
C GLU A 55 -15.71 -5.16 -26.74
N ILE A 56 -14.55 -4.55 -26.52
CA ILE A 56 -14.24 -3.68 -25.37
C ILE A 56 -13.65 -2.36 -25.86
N PHE A 57 -13.74 -1.33 -25.02
CA PHE A 57 -12.96 -0.11 -25.20
C PHE A 57 -11.72 -0.18 -24.31
N ALA A 58 -10.56 -0.40 -24.93
CA ALA A 58 -9.30 -0.41 -24.23
C ALA A 58 -8.75 1.02 -24.11
N PRO A 59 -8.40 1.50 -22.89
CA PRO A 59 -7.79 2.81 -22.74
C PRO A 59 -6.39 2.83 -23.35
N PHE A 60 -6.11 3.84 -24.18
CA PHE A 60 -4.78 4.09 -24.74
C PHE A 60 -4.06 5.25 -24.01
N GLY A 61 -4.82 6.15 -23.35
CA GLY A 61 -4.29 7.20 -22.47
C GLY A 61 -4.93 8.56 -22.70
N LYS A 62 -4.88 9.46 -21.69
CA LYS A 62 -5.43 10.83 -21.73
C LYS A 62 -6.88 10.93 -22.26
N GLY A 63 -7.73 9.96 -21.90
CA GLY A 63 -9.12 9.88 -22.37
C GLY A 63 -9.30 9.34 -23.80
N ILE A 64 -8.24 8.83 -24.43
CA ILE A 64 -8.30 8.16 -25.73
C ILE A 64 -8.51 6.66 -25.50
N PHE A 65 -9.44 6.09 -26.26
CA PHE A 65 -9.82 4.67 -26.20
C PHE A 65 -9.77 4.05 -27.59
N VAL A 66 -9.40 2.79 -27.67
CA VAL A 66 -9.44 1.99 -28.90
C VAL A 66 -10.48 0.88 -28.77
N LYS A 67 -11.20 0.63 -29.86
CA LYS A 67 -12.11 -0.52 -29.93
C LYS A 67 -11.27 -1.77 -30.14
N ALA A 68 -11.40 -2.74 -29.24
CA ALA A 68 -10.66 -4.00 -29.25
C ALA A 68 -11.60 -5.19 -29.07
N LYS A 69 -11.14 -6.39 -29.44
CA LYS A 69 -11.88 -7.65 -29.21
C LYS A 69 -11.09 -8.52 -28.24
N LEU A 70 -11.73 -9.03 -27.19
CA LEU A 70 -11.08 -9.93 -26.25
C LEU A 70 -10.89 -11.31 -26.89
N ILE A 71 -9.65 -11.72 -27.12
CA ILE A 71 -9.34 -12.99 -27.81
C ILE A 71 -9.35 -14.20 -26.86
N SER A 72 -9.16 -13.99 -25.56
CA SER A 72 -9.06 -15.03 -24.53
C SER A 72 -9.35 -14.44 -23.16
N GLU A 73 -9.81 -15.28 -22.24
CA GLU A 73 -9.94 -14.98 -20.80
C GLU A 73 -8.68 -15.37 -20.02
N GLU A 74 -7.69 -15.96 -20.70
CA GLU A 74 -6.37 -16.23 -20.15
C GLU A 74 -5.58 -14.93 -19.96
N LEU A 75 -5.04 -14.73 -18.77
CA LEU A 75 -4.30 -13.54 -18.38
C LEU A 75 -2.80 -13.83 -18.43
N ASN A 76 -2.03 -12.90 -18.98
CA ASN A 76 -0.57 -12.90 -18.85
C ASN A 76 -0.21 -12.09 -17.61
N VAL A 77 0.21 -12.78 -16.56
CA VAL A 77 0.51 -12.18 -15.25
C VAL A 77 2.03 -12.08 -15.09
N ASP A 78 2.52 -10.87 -14.83
CA ASP A 78 3.92 -10.63 -14.47
C ASP A 78 4.18 -11.14 -13.05
N ILE A 79 5.20 -11.97 -12.88
CA ILE A 79 5.66 -12.50 -11.59
C ILE A 79 7.02 -11.94 -11.17
N GLY A 80 7.52 -10.93 -11.88
CA GLY A 80 8.76 -10.22 -11.61
C GLY A 80 9.89 -10.55 -12.59
N ASN A 81 10.87 -9.65 -12.66
CA ASN A 81 12.03 -9.74 -13.56
C ASN A 81 11.65 -9.92 -15.05
N GLY A 82 10.49 -9.40 -15.45
CA GLY A 82 9.98 -9.52 -16.82
C GLY A 82 9.49 -10.93 -17.19
N ASN A 83 9.23 -11.79 -16.20
CA ASN A 83 8.69 -13.13 -16.44
C ASN A 83 7.17 -13.13 -16.37
N PHE A 84 6.54 -13.64 -17.42
CA PHE A 84 5.08 -13.72 -17.52
C PHE A 84 4.62 -15.18 -17.47
N VAL A 85 3.56 -15.42 -16.71
CA VAL A 85 2.89 -16.72 -16.64
C VAL A 85 1.44 -16.58 -17.05
N LYS A 86 0.95 -17.58 -17.77
CA LYS A 86 -0.47 -17.67 -18.12
C LYS A 86 -1.26 -18.16 -16.91
N LYS A 87 -2.28 -17.41 -16.52
CA LYS A 87 -3.20 -17.76 -15.44
C LYS A 87 -4.64 -17.52 -15.88
N ASN A 88 -5.56 -18.30 -15.33
CA ASN A 88 -6.98 -18.01 -15.46
C ASN A 88 -7.38 -16.90 -14.46
N ILE A 89 -8.60 -16.38 -14.62
CA ILE A 89 -9.15 -15.33 -13.75
C ILE A 89 -9.18 -15.79 -12.27
N PRO A 90 -9.75 -16.96 -11.91
CA PRO A 90 -9.78 -17.42 -10.50
C PRO A 90 -8.40 -17.49 -9.82
N ASP A 91 -7.39 -18.02 -10.50
CA ASP A 91 -6.04 -18.17 -9.96
C ASP A 91 -5.34 -16.81 -9.83
N THR A 92 -5.63 -15.88 -10.75
CA THR A 92 -5.15 -14.49 -10.65
C THR A 92 -5.79 -13.76 -9.48
N LYS A 93 -7.10 -13.93 -9.27
CA LYS A 93 -7.81 -13.35 -8.12
C LYS A 93 -7.24 -13.84 -6.79
N LYS A 94 -6.99 -15.15 -6.65
CA LYS A 94 -6.32 -15.71 -5.46
C LYS A 94 -4.94 -15.08 -5.20
N LEU A 95 -4.15 -14.89 -6.27
CA LEU A 95 -2.84 -14.24 -6.17
C LEU A 95 -2.98 -12.78 -5.67
N ILE A 96 -3.97 -12.04 -6.16
CA ILE A 96 -4.25 -10.68 -5.71
C ILE A 96 -4.70 -10.66 -4.24
N GLU A 97 -5.55 -11.59 -3.82
CA GLU A 97 -5.98 -11.72 -2.42
C GLU A 97 -4.81 -12.02 -1.48
N GLU A 98 -3.85 -12.85 -1.89
CA GLU A 98 -2.62 -13.11 -1.15
C GLU A 98 -1.75 -11.84 -1.03
N GLN A 99 -1.66 -11.04 -2.09
CA GLN A 99 -0.94 -9.76 -2.07
C GLN A 99 -1.63 -8.74 -1.14
N ILE A 100 -2.96 -8.66 -1.15
CA ILE A 100 -3.74 -7.81 -0.25
C ILE A 100 -3.46 -8.20 1.20
N LYS A 101 -3.54 -9.49 1.55
CA LYS A 101 -3.23 -9.98 2.91
C LYS A 101 -1.81 -9.62 3.35
N LYS A 102 -0.83 -9.68 2.44
CA LYS A 102 0.55 -9.28 2.73
C LYS A 102 0.63 -7.78 3.04
N LEU A 103 -0.04 -6.93 2.27
CA LEU A 103 -0.10 -5.50 2.51
C LEU A 103 -0.83 -5.17 3.82
N GLU A 104 -1.91 -5.87 4.15
CA GLU A 104 -2.59 -5.73 5.45
C GLU A 104 -1.68 -6.08 6.63
N GLY A 105 -0.86 -7.13 6.47
CA GLY A 105 0.17 -7.49 7.44
C GLY A 105 1.19 -6.36 7.64
N ILE A 106 1.72 -5.81 6.54
CA ILE A 106 2.67 -4.68 6.58
C ILE A 106 2.03 -3.44 7.21
N LYS A 107 0.78 -3.12 6.85
CA LYS A 107 0.04 -2.00 7.44
C LYS A 107 -0.04 -2.15 8.96
N LYS A 108 -0.41 -3.34 9.43
CA LYS A 108 -0.50 -3.62 10.86
C LYS A 108 0.84 -3.48 11.59
N GLU A 109 1.93 -3.93 10.97
CA GLU A 109 3.28 -3.73 11.52
C GLU A 109 3.63 -2.23 11.64
N LEU A 110 3.32 -1.43 10.61
CA LEU A 110 3.52 0.02 10.63
C LEU A 110 2.67 0.72 11.70
N GLU A 111 1.40 0.33 11.85
CA GLU A 111 0.49 0.85 12.88
C GLU A 111 1.02 0.52 14.30
N ASN A 112 1.49 -0.70 14.52
CA ASN A 112 2.11 -1.09 15.79
C ASN A 112 3.36 -0.26 16.09
N ASN A 113 4.24 -0.07 15.10
CA ASN A 113 5.43 0.76 15.25
C ASN A 113 5.06 2.21 15.59
N LEU A 114 4.00 2.74 14.98
CA LEU A 114 3.50 4.07 15.28
C LEU A 114 2.95 4.17 16.72
N GLU A 115 2.25 3.15 17.19
CA GLU A 115 1.74 3.07 18.56
C GLU A 115 2.90 3.00 19.58
N GLU A 116 3.94 2.21 19.31
CA GLU A 116 5.13 2.10 20.15
C GLU A 116 5.89 3.43 20.24
N LEU A 117 6.07 4.13 19.11
CA LEU A 117 6.66 5.47 19.10
C LEU A 117 5.84 6.47 19.92
N GLY A 118 4.50 6.40 19.84
CA GLY A 118 3.62 7.22 20.66
C GLY A 118 3.79 6.98 22.16
N LYS A 119 3.95 5.71 22.57
CA LYS A 119 4.22 5.35 23.98
C LYS A 119 5.58 5.86 24.44
N GLU A 120 6.61 5.74 23.62
CA GLU A 120 7.96 6.25 23.93
C GLU A 120 7.96 7.77 24.08
N LEU A 121 7.25 8.47 23.19
CA LEU A 121 7.10 9.93 23.23
C LEU A 121 6.43 10.39 24.53
N ASN A 122 5.33 9.75 24.91
CA ASN A 122 4.62 10.07 26.16
C ASN A 122 5.51 9.84 27.39
N LYS A 123 6.28 8.76 27.41
CA LYS A 123 7.22 8.49 28.51
C LYS A 123 8.28 9.59 28.65
N ILE A 124 8.83 10.05 27.52
CA ILE A 124 9.81 11.15 27.51
C ILE A 124 9.18 12.46 27.98
N MET A 125 7.91 12.72 27.64
CA MET A 125 7.16 13.88 28.15
C MET A 125 6.97 13.82 29.67
N ASP A 126 6.53 12.68 30.19
CA ASP A 126 6.31 12.48 31.62
C ASP A 126 7.63 12.63 32.41
N GLU A 127 8.75 12.14 31.87
CA GLU A 127 10.09 12.30 32.46
C GLU A 127 10.57 13.76 32.44
N ALA A 128 10.12 14.57 31.49
CA ALA A 128 10.50 15.99 31.38
C ALA A 128 9.68 16.92 32.27
N GLU A 129 8.48 16.50 32.70
CA GLU A 129 7.61 17.25 33.59
C GLU A 129 7.92 17.03 35.09
N ASN A 130 8.67 15.97 35.43
CA ASN A 130 9.06 15.61 36.81
C ASN A 130 10.50 16.03 37.15
#